data_AF-A0A5K1CAI1-F1
#
_entry.id   AF-A0A5K1CAI1-F1
#
_cell.length_a   1.000
_cell.length_b   1.000
_cell.length_c   1.000
_cell.angle_alpha   90.00
_cell.angle_beta   90.00
_cell.angle_gamma   90.00
#
_symmetry.space_group_name_H-M   'P 1'
#
loop_
_entity.id
_entity.type
_entity.pdbx_description
1 polymer ?
#
loop_
_entity_poly.entity_id
_entity_poly.type
_entity_poly.pdbx_seq_one_letter_code
_entity_poly.pdbx_strand_id
1 'polypeptide(L)'
;EGYTENTPSILSDAWLAIQGPRDLIIGSTWDWSSADYSSAVSGEEASSALQDLIPKASAVLPNISEWVFRNAKGGMRAMPPLTGLGSLPLLGCLNDLVGGSPKCRYWFVGGLGARGLLYHAWLGKLMAKAVLSCDENQLPPELTAWKR
;
A
#
# COMPACT_ATOMS: atom_id res chain seq x y z
N GLU A 1 4.23 31.99 -5.93
CA GLU A 1 5.41 31.18 -5.58
C GLU A 1 5.03 29.72 -5.73
N GLY A 2 5.89 28.89 -6.34
CA GLY A 2 5.54 27.52 -6.73
C GLY A 2 6.05 26.49 -5.72
N TYR A 3 5.30 25.41 -5.55
CA TYR A 3 5.78 24.23 -4.81
C TYR A 3 6.93 23.57 -5.58
N THR A 4 8.08 23.42 -4.92
CA THR A 4 9.24 22.73 -5.49
C THR A 4 9.06 21.21 -5.37
N GLU A 5 9.80 20.42 -6.15
CA GLU A 5 9.76 18.95 -6.15
C GLU A 5 10.02 18.31 -4.77
N ASN A 6 10.60 19.07 -3.83
CA ASN A 6 10.91 18.62 -2.46
C ASN A 6 9.93 19.13 -1.40
N THR A 7 8.78 19.66 -1.81
CA THR A 7 7.76 20.09 -0.84
C THR A 7 7.21 18.88 -0.10
N PRO A 8 7.06 18.93 1.24
CA PRO A 8 6.51 17.81 1.99
C PRO A 8 5.10 17.46 1.54
N SER A 9 4.87 16.17 1.27
CA SER A 9 3.53 15.60 1.15
C SER A 9 2.80 15.72 2.48
N ILE A 10 1.51 16.02 2.44
CA ILE A 10 0.70 16.17 3.65
C ILE A 10 -0.15 14.92 3.81
N LEU A 11 -0.06 14.32 5.00
CA LEU A 11 -0.94 13.23 5.43
C LEU A 11 -2.07 13.83 6.29
N SER A 12 -3.27 13.93 5.72
CA SER A 12 -4.51 14.18 6.47
C SER A 12 -5.50 13.05 6.18
N ASP A 13 -6.81 13.25 6.39
CA ASP A 13 -7.85 12.31 5.97
C ASP A 13 -7.74 11.93 4.48
N ALA A 14 -7.24 12.86 3.65
CA ALA A 14 -6.70 12.56 2.33
C ALA A 14 -5.21 12.86 2.31
N TRP A 15 -4.40 11.98 1.73
CA TRP A 15 -3.00 12.28 1.44
C TRP A 15 -2.89 13.13 0.18
N LEU A 16 -1.95 14.07 0.20
CA LEU A 16 -1.63 14.99 -0.88
C LEU A 16 -0.15 14.81 -1.24
N ALA A 17 0.12 14.42 -2.49
CA ALA A 17 1.48 14.18 -3.00
C ALA A 17 1.78 15.10 -4.18
N ILE A 18 2.60 16.12 -3.93
CA ILE A 18 2.99 17.13 -4.93
C ILE A 18 3.87 16.48 -5.99
N GLN A 19 3.53 16.67 -7.27
CA GLN A 19 4.24 16.11 -8.43
C GLN A 19 4.89 17.23 -9.25
N GLY A 20 5.62 18.12 -8.57
CA GLY A 20 6.17 19.35 -9.15
C GLY A 20 5.23 20.55 -9.02
N PRO A 21 5.44 21.62 -9.79
CA PRO A 21 4.86 22.93 -9.49
C PRO A 21 3.38 23.09 -9.85
N ARG A 22 2.80 22.17 -10.65
CA ARG A 22 1.43 22.29 -11.19
C ARG A 22 0.61 21.01 -11.14
N ASP A 23 1.19 19.92 -10.66
CA ASP A 23 0.55 18.63 -10.60
C ASP A 23 0.54 18.15 -9.14
N LEU A 24 -0.57 17.54 -8.74
CA LEU A 24 -0.80 17.03 -7.40
C LEU A 24 -1.59 15.73 -7.53
N ILE A 25 -1.21 14.71 -6.76
CA ILE A 25 -2.01 13.51 -6.60
C ILE A 25 -2.70 13.59 -5.24
N ILE A 26 -4.00 13.31 -5.24
CA ILE A 26 -4.80 13.20 -4.03
C ILE A 26 -5.24 11.76 -3.87
N GLY A 27 -5.32 11.28 -2.65
CA GLY A 27 -5.90 9.99 -2.39
C GLY A 27 -6.10 9.71 -0.91
N SER A 28 -6.54 8.51 -0.56
CA SER A 28 -7.14 7.53 -1.45
C SER A 28 -8.54 7.25 -0.94
N THR A 29 -9.48 6.97 -1.84
CA THR A 29 -10.72 6.29 -1.45
C THR A 29 -10.40 4.89 -0.92
N TRP A 30 -11.39 4.28 -0.27
CA TRP A 30 -11.27 2.93 0.25
C TRP A 30 -12.55 2.16 -0.03
N ASP A 31 -12.43 1.06 -0.78
CA ASP A 31 -13.51 0.09 -0.99
C ASP A 31 -13.10 -1.27 -0.42
N TRP A 32 -13.84 -1.75 0.58
CA TRP A 32 -13.55 -3.02 1.23
C TRP A 32 -14.10 -4.18 0.39
N SER A 33 -13.31 -5.24 0.26
CA SER A 33 -13.70 -6.47 -0.43
C SER A 33 -13.99 -6.30 -1.94
N SER A 34 -13.51 -5.21 -2.54
CA SER A 34 -13.53 -5.06 -4.00
C SER A 34 -12.72 -6.17 -4.67
N ALA A 35 -13.30 -6.75 -5.72
CA ALA A 35 -12.65 -7.70 -6.61
C ALA A 35 -12.30 -7.05 -7.96
N ASP A 36 -12.27 -5.72 -8.04
CA ASP A 36 -11.82 -5.02 -9.22
C ASP A 36 -10.28 -4.92 -9.23
N TYR A 37 -9.67 -5.63 -10.16
CA TYR A 37 -8.22 -5.64 -10.37
C TYR A 37 -7.78 -4.62 -11.45
N SER A 38 -8.71 -3.87 -12.03
CA SER A 38 -8.45 -2.86 -13.03
C SER A 38 -7.75 -1.64 -12.43
N SER A 39 -6.85 -1.03 -13.21
CA SER A 39 -6.31 0.30 -12.88
C SER A 39 -7.08 1.43 -13.57
N ALA A 40 -7.97 1.09 -14.51
CA ALA A 40 -8.85 2.03 -15.17
C ALA A 40 -10.06 2.31 -14.28
N VAL A 41 -10.39 3.59 -14.13
CA VAL A 41 -11.49 4.10 -13.31
C VAL A 41 -12.53 4.69 -14.25
N SER A 42 -13.81 4.36 -14.05
CA SER A 42 -14.89 4.92 -14.87
C SER A 42 -15.12 6.42 -14.58
N GLY A 43 -15.84 7.11 -15.47
CA GLY A 43 -16.17 8.52 -15.23
C GLY A 43 -17.01 8.72 -13.97
N GLU A 44 -17.93 7.79 -13.70
CA GLU A 44 -18.81 7.78 -12.53
C GLU A 44 -18.01 7.53 -11.24
N GLU A 45 -17.11 6.54 -11.25
CA GLU A 45 -16.25 6.23 -10.11
C GLU A 45 -15.30 7.39 -9.81
N ALA A 46 -14.69 7.98 -10.83
CA ALA A 46 -13.84 9.17 -10.69
C ALA A 46 -14.63 10.36 -10.11
N SER A 47 -15.85 10.59 -10.57
CA SER A 47 -16.72 11.66 -10.07
C SER A 47 -17.08 11.44 -8.60
N SER A 48 -17.40 10.22 -8.22
CA SER A 48 -17.67 9.83 -6.82
C SER A 48 -16.43 10.03 -5.94
N ALA A 49 -15.26 9.59 -6.40
CA ALA A 49 -14.00 9.76 -5.69
C ALA A 49 -13.66 11.23 -5.48
N LEU A 50 -13.90 12.10 -6.46
CA LEU A 50 -13.70 13.55 -6.33
C LEU A 50 -14.65 14.18 -5.30
N GLN A 51 -15.92 13.78 -5.29
CA GLN A 51 -16.89 14.27 -4.30
C GLN A 51 -16.47 13.95 -2.87
N ASP A 52 -15.81 12.79 -2.65
CA ASP A 52 -15.27 12.41 -1.35
C ASP A 52 -13.93 13.09 -1.01
N LEU A 53 -13.00 13.14 -1.97
CA LEU A 53 -11.61 13.56 -1.70
C LEU A 53 -11.41 15.08 -1.71
N ILE A 54 -12.12 15.84 -2.55
CA ILE A 54 -11.94 17.30 -2.65
C ILE A 54 -12.23 18.00 -1.32
N PRO A 55 -13.34 17.74 -0.61
CA PRO A 55 -13.59 18.39 0.68
C PRO A 55 -12.48 18.12 1.71
N LYS A 56 -11.95 16.89 1.76
CA LYS A 56 -10.85 16.50 2.66
C LYS A 56 -9.55 17.21 2.29
N ALA A 57 -9.24 17.29 1.01
CA ALA A 57 -8.07 18.00 0.52
C ALA A 57 -8.16 19.51 0.76
N SER A 58 -9.33 20.12 0.58
CA SER A 58 -9.58 21.55 0.79
C SER A 58 -9.35 21.99 2.24
N ALA A 59 -9.44 21.09 3.22
CA ALA A 59 -9.11 21.39 4.60
C ALA A 59 -7.62 21.75 4.79
N VAL A 60 -6.76 21.25 3.91
CA VAL A 60 -5.31 21.49 3.93
C VAL A 60 -4.88 22.49 2.85
N LEU A 61 -5.46 22.37 1.66
CA LEU A 61 -5.18 23.23 0.51
C LEU A 61 -6.51 23.83 0.00
N PRO A 62 -7.02 24.93 0.58
CA PRO A 62 -8.37 25.45 0.30
C PRO A 62 -8.67 25.68 -1.18
N ASN A 63 -7.68 26.14 -1.94
CA ASN A 63 -7.86 26.47 -3.35
C ASN A 63 -7.84 25.24 -4.28
N ILE A 64 -7.70 24.01 -3.75
CA ILE A 64 -7.69 22.79 -4.57
C ILE A 64 -9.01 22.57 -5.33
N SER A 65 -10.12 23.14 -4.83
CA SER A 65 -11.42 23.11 -5.51
C SER A 65 -11.43 23.86 -6.85
N GLU A 66 -10.46 24.76 -7.07
CA GLU A 66 -10.29 25.50 -8.33
C GLU A 66 -9.40 24.76 -9.33
N TRP A 67 -8.76 23.66 -8.91
CA TRP A 67 -7.84 22.90 -9.76
C TRP A 67 -8.61 22.03 -10.75
N VAL A 68 -8.00 21.82 -11.93
CA VAL A 68 -8.58 21.00 -12.98
C VAL A 68 -8.28 19.53 -12.72
N PHE A 69 -9.32 18.71 -12.60
CA PHE A 69 -9.18 17.26 -12.55
C PHE A 69 -8.61 16.72 -13.87
N ARG A 70 -7.56 15.89 -13.78
CA ARG A 70 -6.87 15.34 -14.96
C ARG A 70 -7.24 13.88 -15.24
N ASN A 71 -7.12 13.01 -14.23
CA ASN A 71 -7.48 11.60 -14.31
C ASN A 71 -7.58 10.96 -12.92
N ALA A 72 -8.12 9.75 -12.86
CA ALA A 72 -8.13 8.90 -11.68
C ALA A 72 -7.54 7.52 -12.02
N LYS A 73 -6.98 6.85 -11.01
CA LYS A 73 -6.43 5.50 -11.11
C LYS A 73 -6.85 4.66 -9.91
N GLY A 74 -7.25 3.43 -10.22
CA GLY A 74 -7.57 2.41 -9.24
C GLY A 74 -6.33 1.62 -8.86
N GLY A 75 -6.35 1.04 -7.66
CA GLY A 75 -5.29 0.17 -7.19
C GLY A 75 -5.77 -0.75 -6.08
N MET A 76 -5.38 -2.02 -6.15
CA MET A 76 -5.70 -2.99 -5.13
C MET A 76 -4.61 -3.04 -4.06
N ARG A 77 -5.05 -2.94 -2.80
CA ARG A 77 -4.17 -3.13 -1.64
C ARG A 77 -4.38 -4.54 -1.09
N ALA A 78 -3.34 -5.36 -1.15
CA ALA A 78 -3.35 -6.67 -0.49
C ALA A 78 -3.27 -6.47 1.02
N MET A 79 -4.43 -6.40 1.68
CA MET A 79 -4.51 -6.19 3.12
C MET A 79 -4.23 -7.48 3.89
N PRO A 80 -3.34 -7.46 4.88
CA PRO A 80 -3.17 -8.59 5.77
C PRO A 80 -4.31 -8.60 6.81
N PRO A 81 -4.57 -9.75 7.46
CA PRO A 81 -5.50 -9.84 8.58
C PRO A 81 -5.19 -8.82 9.68
N LEU A 82 -6.24 -8.28 10.31
CA LEU A 82 -6.09 -7.43 11.49
C LEU A 82 -5.81 -8.31 12.72
N THR A 83 -4.70 -8.06 13.41
CA THR A 83 -4.31 -8.75 14.65
C THR A 83 -4.24 -7.77 15.83
N GLY A 84 -3.99 -8.26 17.04
CA GLY A 84 -3.72 -7.40 18.21
C GLY A 84 -2.47 -6.51 18.07
N LEU A 85 -1.58 -6.83 17.13
CA LEU A 85 -0.41 -6.02 16.76
C LEU A 85 -0.69 -5.12 15.53
N GLY A 86 -1.94 -5.11 15.06
CA GLY A 86 -2.37 -4.44 13.84
C GLY A 86 -2.28 -5.33 12.59
N SER A 87 -2.42 -4.70 11.43
CA SER A 87 -2.32 -5.33 10.10
C SER A 87 -0.87 -5.33 9.63
N LEU A 88 -0.11 -6.35 10.05
CA LEU A 88 1.30 -6.54 9.71
C LEU A 88 1.48 -7.34 8.41
N PRO A 89 2.53 -7.07 7.61
CA PRO A 89 2.91 -7.89 6.47
C PRO A 89 3.11 -9.36 6.82
N LEU A 90 2.86 -10.21 5.84
CA LEU A 90 2.92 -11.66 5.98
C LEU A 90 4.17 -12.19 5.30
N LEU A 91 5.09 -12.74 6.09
CA LEU A 91 6.32 -13.37 5.61
C LEU A 91 6.36 -14.83 6.06
N GLY A 92 7.13 -15.67 5.37
CA GLY A 92 7.43 -17.01 5.85
C GLY A 92 7.75 -18.01 4.76
N CYS A 93 8.12 -19.22 5.19
CA CYS A 93 8.28 -20.40 4.38
C CYS A 93 6.93 -21.14 4.27
N LEU A 94 6.53 -21.50 3.06
CA LEU A 94 5.26 -22.16 2.76
C LEU A 94 5.38 -23.69 2.65
N ASN A 95 6.52 -24.28 2.97
CA ASN A 95 6.75 -25.71 2.73
C ASN A 95 5.71 -26.62 3.37
N ASP A 96 5.31 -26.31 4.60
CA ASP A 96 4.31 -27.10 5.33
C ASP A 96 2.91 -26.97 4.70
N LEU A 97 2.62 -25.85 4.03
CA LEU A 97 1.34 -25.57 3.38
C LEU A 97 1.26 -26.16 1.97
N VAL A 98 2.38 -26.18 1.23
CA VAL A 98 2.43 -26.61 -0.19
C VAL A 98 2.79 -28.10 -0.31
N GLY A 99 3.11 -28.78 0.80
CA GLY A 99 3.62 -30.16 0.75
C GLY A 99 5.00 -30.24 0.09
N GLY A 100 5.85 -29.26 0.39
CA GLY A 100 7.12 -29.05 -0.29
C GLY A 100 8.09 -30.24 -0.17
N SER A 101 8.84 -30.51 -1.24
CA SER A 101 9.92 -31.50 -1.20
C SER A 101 11.09 -31.00 -0.32
N PRO A 102 11.87 -31.89 0.32
CA PRO A 102 13.06 -31.49 1.09
C PRO A 102 14.13 -30.78 0.26
N LYS A 103 14.02 -30.80 -1.08
CA LYS A 103 14.98 -30.19 -2.02
C LYS A 103 14.63 -28.76 -2.41
N CYS A 104 13.43 -28.26 -2.11
CA CYS A 104 12.99 -26.93 -2.52
C CYS A 104 12.18 -26.27 -1.40
N ARG A 105 12.49 -25.00 -1.11
CA ARG A 105 11.71 -24.20 -0.18
C ARG A 105 10.93 -23.10 -0.90
N TYR A 106 9.66 -22.96 -0.58
CA TYR A 106 8.78 -21.91 -1.05
C TYR A 106 8.72 -20.82 0.01
N TRP A 107 8.90 -19.56 -0.39
CA TRP A 107 8.91 -18.42 0.51
C TRP A 107 7.87 -17.40 0.06
N PHE A 108 7.29 -16.69 1.02
CA PHE A 108 6.19 -15.75 0.79
C PHE A 108 6.49 -14.40 1.40
N VAL A 109 6.08 -13.35 0.67
CA VAL A 109 6.00 -11.97 1.12
C VAL A 109 4.71 -11.39 0.57
N GLY A 110 3.81 -10.97 1.44
CA GLY A 110 2.52 -10.41 1.02
C GLY A 110 1.87 -9.58 2.11
N GLY A 111 0.62 -9.18 1.87
CA GLY A 111 -0.12 -8.38 2.85
C GLY A 111 0.49 -6.99 3.09
N LEU A 112 1.05 -6.35 2.07
CA LEU A 112 1.75 -5.07 2.20
C LEU A 112 0.80 -3.86 2.36
N GLY A 113 -0.51 -4.05 2.17
CA GLY A 113 -1.53 -3.02 2.37
C GLY A 113 -1.19 -1.64 1.77
N ALA A 114 -1.56 -0.58 2.49
CA ALA A 114 -1.27 0.81 2.08
C ALA A 114 0.15 1.30 2.42
N ARG A 115 0.94 0.51 3.15
CA ARG A 115 2.25 0.93 3.69
C ARG A 115 3.42 0.12 3.13
N GLY A 116 3.18 -0.69 2.11
CA GLY A 116 4.18 -1.55 1.47
C GLY A 116 5.47 -0.82 1.12
N LEU A 117 5.35 0.35 0.51
CA LEU A 117 6.49 1.16 0.10
C LEU A 117 7.35 1.65 1.27
N LEU A 118 6.80 1.77 2.49
CA LEU A 118 7.57 2.19 3.66
C LEU A 118 8.56 1.12 4.12
N TYR A 119 8.15 -0.15 4.11
CA TYR A 119 8.93 -1.24 4.71
C TYR A 119 9.46 -2.28 3.72
N HIS A 120 9.10 -2.21 2.43
CA HIS A 120 9.47 -3.22 1.42
C HIS A 120 10.97 -3.53 1.40
N ALA A 121 11.84 -2.52 1.49
CA ALA A 121 13.29 -2.72 1.48
C ALA A 121 13.77 -3.52 2.71
N TRP A 122 13.25 -3.20 3.90
CA TRP A 122 13.59 -3.91 5.13
C TRP A 122 13.06 -5.35 5.12
N LEU A 123 11.81 -5.55 4.71
CA LEU A 123 11.23 -6.89 4.55
C LEU A 123 12.00 -7.72 3.52
N GLY A 124 12.38 -7.11 2.40
CA GLY A 124 13.19 -7.76 1.36
C GLY A 124 14.55 -8.22 1.90
N LYS A 125 15.21 -7.40 2.72
CA LYS A 125 16.45 -7.77 3.40
C LYS A 125 16.26 -8.95 4.36
N LEU A 126 15.20 -8.94 5.18
CA LEU A 126 14.88 -10.03 6.11
C LEU A 126 14.64 -11.34 5.36
N MET A 127 13.84 -11.28 4.30
CA MET A 127 13.51 -12.44 3.48
C MET A 127 14.73 -12.98 2.74
N ALA A 128 15.55 -12.12 2.16
CA ALA A 128 16.81 -12.54 1.54
C ALA A 128 17.70 -13.29 2.55
N LYS A 129 17.82 -12.78 3.78
CA LYS A 129 18.57 -13.46 4.84
C LYS A 129 18.01 -14.85 5.14
N ALA A 130 16.70 -14.94 5.39
CA ALA A 130 16.02 -16.20 5.71
C ALA A 130 16.12 -17.24 4.58
N VAL A 131 15.98 -16.79 3.33
CA VAL A 131 16.09 -17.62 2.13
C VAL A 131 17.51 -18.15 1.97
N LEU A 132 18.52 -17.27 2.03
CA LEU A 132 19.93 -17.65 1.84
C LEU A 132 20.45 -18.57 2.96
N SER A 133 19.99 -18.38 4.20
CA SER A 133 20.32 -19.26 5.32
C SER A 133 19.40 -20.48 5.43
N CYS A 134 18.36 -20.58 4.58
CA CYS A 134 17.36 -21.64 4.64
C CYS A 134 16.69 -21.77 6.04
N ASP A 135 16.50 -20.65 6.73
CA ASP A 135 16.08 -20.60 8.14
C ASP A 135 15.01 -19.53 8.37
N GLU A 136 13.76 -19.96 8.64
CA GLU A 136 12.63 -19.07 8.91
C GLU A 136 12.79 -18.32 10.24
N ASN A 137 13.59 -18.83 11.18
CA ASN A 137 13.82 -18.19 12.48
C ASN A 137 14.60 -16.86 12.37
N GLN A 138 15.12 -16.53 11.18
CA GLN A 138 15.69 -15.22 10.90
C GLN A 138 14.62 -14.12 10.76
N LEU A 139 13.35 -14.49 10.59
CA LEU A 139 12.23 -13.57 10.47
C LEU A 139 11.66 -13.23 11.86
N PRO A 140 11.18 -12.00 12.08
CA PRO A 140 10.43 -11.65 13.28
C PRO A 140 9.18 -12.53 13.42
N PRO A 141 8.91 -13.09 14.62
CA PRO A 141 7.80 -14.03 14.82
C PRO A 141 6.43 -13.39 14.56
N GLU A 142 6.31 -12.08 14.72
CA GLU A 142 5.09 -11.32 14.42
C GLU A 142 4.72 -11.40 12.93
N LEU A 143 5.71 -11.48 12.04
CA LEU A 143 5.51 -11.53 10.59
C LEU A 143 5.21 -12.95 10.08
N THR A 144 5.44 -13.98 10.91
CA THR A 144 5.15 -15.39 10.59
C THR A 144 3.95 -15.94 11.37
N ALA A 145 3.38 -15.16 12.30
CA ALA A 145 2.32 -15.61 13.22
C ALA A 145 1.02 -16.04 12.50
N TRP A 146 0.80 -15.57 11.28
CA TRP A 146 -0.35 -15.92 10.44
C TRP A 146 -0.39 -17.39 10.02
N LYS A 147 0.71 -18.14 10.18
CA LYS A 147 0.77 -19.58 9.93
C LYS A 147 0.20 -20.43 11.09
N ARG A 148 -0.15 -19.81 12.22
CA ARG A 148 -0.63 -20.49 13.44
C ARG A 148 -2.15 -20.60 13.48
#